data_AF-A0A093HLX8-F1
#
_entry.id   AF-A0A093HLX8-F1
#
_cell.length_a   1.000
_cell.length_b   1.000
_cell.length_c   1.000
_cell.angle_alpha   90.00
_cell.angle_beta   90.00
_cell.angle_gamma   90.00
#
_symmetry.space_group_name_H-M   'P 1'
#
loop_
_entity.id
_entity.type
_entity.pdbx_description
1 polymer ?
#
loop_
_entity_poly.entity_id
_entity_poly.type
_entity_poly.pdbx_seq_one_letter_code
_entity_poly.pdbx_strand_id
1 'polypeptide(L)' 'TDFCGPPKTISHASLNLDKQYYYMGQVLHFKCQSSYDKQPPASGTLRCEKVNGKIIWTPLDMRCTNDSDEWLSQ' A
#
# COMPACT_ATOMS: atom_id res chain seq x y z
N THR A 1 -3.84 20.16 12.99
CA THR A 1 -2.68 19.33 12.61
C THR A 1 -3.13 18.42 11.48
N ASP A 2 -2.38 18.37 10.38
CA ASP A 2 -2.70 17.53 9.21
C ASP A 2 -2.01 16.17 9.36
N PHE A 3 -2.78 15.07 9.47
CA PHE A 3 -2.27 13.71 9.65
C PHE A 3 -3.13 12.69 8.89
N CYS A 4 -2.51 11.59 8.46
CA CYS A 4 -3.22 10.41 7.98
C CYS A 4 -3.51 9.46 9.14
N GLY A 5 -4.68 8.82 9.09
CA GLY A 5 -4.93 7.62 9.90
C GLY A 5 -4.19 6.41 9.34
N PRO A 6 -4.42 5.20 9.89
CA PRO A 6 -3.87 3.98 9.33
C PRO A 6 -4.27 3.84 7.84
N PRO A 7 -3.34 3.47 6.94
CA PRO A 7 -3.68 3.20 5.55
C PRO A 7 -4.62 2.00 5.44
N LYS A 8 -5.32 1.90 4.31
CA LYS A 8 -6.09 0.70 3.99
C LYS A 8 -5.14 -0.50 3.89
N THR A 9 -5.60 -1.65 4.37
CA THR A 9 -4.87 -2.90 4.23
C THR A 9 -4.74 -3.27 2.77
N ILE A 10 -3.52 -3.59 2.33
CA ILE A 10 -3.25 -4.10 0.99
C ILE A 10 -3.39 -5.61 1.05
N SER A 11 -4.28 -6.17 0.22
CA SER A 11 -4.43 -7.62 0.13
C SER A 11 -3.11 -8.28 -0.24
N HIS A 12 -2.76 -9.35 0.47
CA HIS A 12 -1.54 -10.10 0.25
C HIS A 12 -0.25 -9.27 0.39
N ALA A 13 -0.26 -8.20 1.19
CA ALA A 13 0.94 -7.45 1.53
C ALA A 13 1.09 -7.26 3.03
N SER A 14 2.34 -7.19 3.46
CA SER A 14 2.70 -6.84 4.83
C SER A 14 3.02 -5.35 4.91
N LEU A 15 2.29 -4.66 5.79
CA LEU A 15 2.60 -3.31 6.24
C LEU A 15 2.91 -3.34 7.74
N ASN A 16 3.98 -2.65 8.13
CA ASN A 16 4.23 -2.41 9.54
C ASN A 16 3.45 -1.16 9.97
N LEU A 17 2.35 -1.38 10.69
CA LEU A 17 1.50 -0.31 11.23
C LEU A 17 1.75 -0.19 12.74
N ASP A 18 2.77 0.57 13.13
CA ASP A 18 3.12 0.77 14.54
C ASP A 18 2.38 1.97 15.17
N LYS A 19 1.73 2.81 14.36
CA LYS A 19 1.11 4.08 14.80
C LYS A 19 -0.34 4.19 14.35
N GLN A 20 -1.12 4.92 15.15
CA GLN A 20 -2.50 5.28 14.84
C GLN A 20 -2.61 6.57 14.01
N TYR A 21 -1.57 7.40 14.02
CA TYR A 21 -1.49 8.66 13.28
C TYR A 21 -0.13 8.81 12.62
N TYR A 22 -0.13 9.25 11.36
CA TYR A 22 1.07 9.46 10.55
C TYR A 22 1.11 10.90 10.06
N TYR A 23 2.26 11.55 10.21
CA TYR A 23 2.43 12.93 9.80
C TYR A 23 2.38 13.09 8.27
N MET A 24 2.02 14.27 7.82
CA MET A 24 2.18 14.65 6.40
C MET A 24 3.61 14.40 5.92
N GLY A 25 3.72 13.81 4.73
CA GLY A 25 4.98 13.42 4.12
C GLY A 25 5.54 12.07 4.60
N GLN A 26 4.96 11.46 5.63
CA GLN A 26 5.37 10.14 6.11
C GLN A 26 5.21 9.09 5.01
N VAL A 27 6.22 8.24 4.86
CA VAL A 27 6.25 7.15 3.90
C VAL A 27 6.18 5.82 4.64
N LEU A 28 5.27 4.95 4.21
CA LEU A 28 5.16 3.57 4.64
C LEU A 28 5.59 2.66 3.51
N HIS A 29 6.47 1.72 3.82
CA HIS A 29 6.93 0.70 2.89
C HIS A 29 6.12 -0.56 3.10
N PHE A 30 5.75 -1.19 2.02
CA PHE A 30 5.06 -2.48 2.07
C PHE A 30 5.70 -3.45 1.09
N LYS A 31 5.53 -4.73 1.39
CA LYS A 31 6.03 -5.82 0.58
C LYS A 31 4.94 -6.87 0.42
N CYS A 32 4.78 -7.40 -0.78
CA CYS A 32 3.90 -8.52 -1.01
C CYS A 32 4.34 -9.73 -0.19
N GLN A 33 3.36 -10.48 0.30
CA GLN A 33 3.58 -11.75 0.97
C GLN A 33 4.21 -12.74 -0.01
N SER A 34 5.03 -13.66 0.52
CA SER A 34 5.61 -14.74 -0.27
C SER A 34 4.51 -15.47 -1.03
N SER A 35 4.71 -15.72 -2.33
CA SER A 35 3.76 -16.25 -3.32
C SER A 35 2.88 -15.22 -4.05
N TYR A 36 2.74 -14.00 -3.53
CA TYR A 36 2.07 -12.88 -4.22
C TYR A 36 3.07 -11.82 -4.71
N ASP A 37 4.36 -12.14 -4.64
CA ASP A 37 5.49 -11.35 -5.13
C ASP A 37 5.97 -11.83 -6.52
N LYS A 38 5.17 -12.66 -7.20
CA LYS A 38 5.54 -13.29 -8.47
C LYS A 38 5.62 -12.30 -9.63
N GLN A 39 4.84 -11.22 -9.57
CA GLN A 39 4.87 -10.14 -10.55
C GLN A 39 5.48 -8.87 -9.96
N PRO A 40 6.41 -8.22 -10.68
CA PRO A 40 6.89 -6.90 -10.30
C PRO A 40 5.82 -5.83 -10.60
N PRO A 41 5.68 -4.80 -9.75
CA PRO A 41 6.44 -4.57 -8.51
C PRO A 41 5.90 -5.40 -7.32
N ALA A 42 6.81 -6.10 -6.63
CA ALA A 42 6.51 -6.88 -5.43
C ALA A 42 6.60 -6.08 -4.10
N SER A 43 6.95 -4.80 -4.19
CA SER A 43 7.04 -3.87 -3.08
C SER A 43 6.74 -2.46 -3.54
N GLY A 44 6.33 -1.61 -2.61
CA GLY A 44 5.98 -0.23 -2.92
C GLY A 44 5.92 0.65 -1.68
N THR A 45 5.46 1.88 -1.90
CA THR A 45 5.35 2.89 -0.86
C THR A 45 4.01 3.60 -0.88
N LEU A 46 3.50 3.89 0.31
CA LEU A 46 2.37 4.77 0.55
C LEU A 46 2.89 6.04 1.18
N ARG A 47 2.51 7.21 0.67
CA ARG A 47 2.88 8.50 1.26
C ARG A 47 1.64 9.23 1.76
N CYS A 48 1.73 9.80 2.96
CA CYS A 48 0.66 10.63 3.51
C CYS A 48 0.74 12.02 2.87
N GLU A 49 -0.20 12.36 2.01
CA GLU A 49 -0.19 13.61 1.25
C GLU A 49 -1.54 14.33 1.25
N LYS A 50 -1.51 15.64 0.97
CA LYS A 50 -2.70 16.47 0.85
C LYS A 50 -2.96 16.71 -0.62
N VAL A 51 -3.87 15.92 -1.18
CA VAL A 51 -4.26 16.02 -2.58
C VAL A 51 -5.59 16.77 -2.65
N ASN A 52 -5.59 17.90 -3.34
CA ASN A 52 -6.78 18.75 -3.50
C ASN A 52 -7.47 19.11 -2.17
N GLY A 53 -6.67 19.46 -1.15
CA GLY A 53 -7.17 19.83 0.18
C GLY A 53 -7.55 18.66 1.09
N LYS A 54 -7.56 17.42 0.60
CA LYS A 54 -7.86 16.21 1.39
C LYS A 54 -6.58 15.46 1.75
N ILE A 55 -6.44 15.11 3.03
CA ILE A 55 -5.31 14.30 3.51
C ILE A 55 -5.62 12.82 3.22
N ILE A 56 -4.82 12.20 2.37
CA ILE A 56 -4.97 10.81 1.95
C ILE A 56 -3.61 10.12 1.92
N TRP A 57 -3.64 8.79 1.99
CA TRP A 57 -2.53 8.00 1.49
C TRP A 57 -2.54 8.01 -0.03
N THR A 58 -1.37 8.14 -0.65
CA THR A 58 -1.22 8.03 -2.11
C THR A 58 -1.84 6.74 -2.62
N PRO A 59 -2.50 6.75 -3.79
CA PRO A 59 -3.03 5.53 -4.38
C PRO A 59 -1.88 4.55 -4.69
N LEU A 60 -2.24 3.27 -4.71
CA LEU A 60 -1.34 2.18 -5.07
C LEU A 60 -1.64 1.77 -6.50
N ASP A 61 -0.67 1.93 -7.38
CA ASP A 61 -0.77 1.48 -8.78
C ASP A 61 -0.32 0.02 -8.96
N MET A 62 -0.29 -0.76 -7.87
CA MET A 62 0.12 -2.16 -7.87
C MET A 62 -0.78 -3.02 -6.99
N ARG A 63 -0.87 -4.30 -7.34
CA ARG A 63 -1.56 -5.33 -6.57
C ARG A 63 -0.60 -6.49 -6.37
N CYS A 64 -0.64 -7.08 -5.18
CA CYS A 64 0.08 -8.32 -4.91
C CYS A 64 -0.76 -9.48 -5.49
N THR A 65 -0.34 -10.00 -6.64
CA THR A 65 -0.99 -11.10 -7.36
C THR A 65 -0.10 -12.33 -7.36
N ASN A 66 -0.73 -13.50 -7.36
CA ASN A 66 -0.05 -14.77 -7.61
C ASN A 66 -0.30 -15.21 -9.06
N ASP A 67 0.54 -16.10 -9.59
CA ASP A 67 0.38 -16.75 -10.89
C ASP A 67 -1.01 -17.41 -11.06
N SER A 68 -1.62 -17.85 -9.95
CA SER A 68 -2.97 -18.40 -9.93
C SER A 68 -4.08 -17.36 -10.18
N ASP A 69 -3.87 -16.09 -9.82
CA ASP A 69 -4.83 -15.00 -10.10
C ASP A 69 -4.84 -14.63 -11.60
N GLU A 70 -3.70 -14.78 -12.28
CA GLU A 70 -3.58 -14.54 -13.72
C GLU A 70 -4.39 -15.56 -14.52
N TRP A 71 -4.53 -16.80 -14.03
CA TRP A 71 -5.33 -17.84 -14.67
C TRP A 71 -6.84 -17.56 -14.57
N LEU A 72 -7.30 -16.88 -13.53
CA LEU A 72 -8.72 -16.52 -13.38
C LEU A 72 -9.15 -15.36 -14.30
N SER A 73 -8.22 -14.79 -15.06
CA SER A 73 -8.50 -13.72 -16.03
C SER A 73 -8.66 -14.21 -17.49
N GLN A 74 -8.73 -15.53 -17.74
CA GLN A 74 -9.01 -16.12 -19.06
C GLN A 74 -10.46 -16.54 -19.23
#